data_AF-A0AAW6U332-F1
#
_entry.id   AF-A0AAW6U332-F1
#
_cell.length_a   1.000
_cell.length_b   1.000
_cell.length_c   1.000
_cell.angle_alpha   90.00
_cell.angle_beta   90.00
_cell.angle_gamma   90.00
#
_symmetry.space_group_name_H-M   'P 1'
#
loop_
_entity.id
_entity.type
_entity.pdbx_description
1 polymer ?
#
loop_
_entity_poly.entity_id
_entity_poly.type
_entity_poly.pdbx_seq_one_letter_code
_entity_poly.pdbx_strand_id
1 'polypeptide(L)'
;MTHKDDSAEALVEMLERKAPETLDLLTAESEQDFEKAFEALLNKAVTHLEANSKNFRSLDETGITAVVAGVLSMPGLTITQETNSNGHVDLKIDMDHCSPPRIKLGEAKIYNGYEYHVGGLGQLLGRYSTGREGRGLLLVYVKKKDIAALMDRLRKDMDTRLPLQQQGETVDHGLKWSFVSAHKHSSGENLEVGHIAFNLYFEQPSV
;
A
#
# COMPACT_ATOMS: atom_id res chain seq x y z
N MET A 1 -31.47 -26.66 -21.21
CA MET A 1 -31.06 -25.34 -20.68
C MET A 1 -31.01 -25.46 -19.19
N THR A 2 -29.83 -25.54 -18.59
CA THR A 2 -29.66 -25.49 -17.13
C THR A 2 -30.04 -24.08 -16.68
N HIS A 3 -31.05 -23.97 -15.82
CA HIS A 3 -31.36 -22.71 -15.15
C HIS A 3 -30.10 -22.25 -14.43
N LYS A 4 -29.59 -21.07 -14.80
CA LYS A 4 -28.55 -20.41 -14.03
C LYS A 4 -29.24 -19.94 -12.75
N ASP A 5 -28.70 -20.34 -11.62
CA ASP A 5 -29.19 -19.84 -10.33
C ASP A 5 -28.79 -18.37 -10.25
N ASP A 6 -29.77 -17.48 -10.41
CA ASP A 6 -29.60 -16.02 -10.41
C ASP A 6 -29.83 -15.43 -9.01
N SER A 7 -29.69 -16.25 -7.97
CA SER A 7 -29.81 -15.82 -6.57
C SER A 7 -28.58 -15.01 -6.10
N ALA A 8 -28.77 -14.22 -5.06
CA ALA A 8 -27.67 -13.52 -4.39
C ALA A 8 -26.63 -14.51 -3.80
N GLU A 9 -27.09 -15.66 -3.32
CA GLU A 9 -26.24 -16.74 -2.81
C GLU A 9 -25.32 -17.29 -3.91
N ALA A 10 -25.87 -17.59 -5.09
CA ALA A 10 -25.07 -18.04 -6.24
C ALA A 10 -24.05 -16.99 -6.71
N LEU A 11 -24.36 -15.69 -6.56
CA LEU A 11 -23.41 -14.61 -6.83
C LEU A 11 -22.26 -14.60 -5.82
N VAL A 12 -22.56 -14.75 -4.53
CA VAL A 12 -21.55 -14.82 -3.46
C VAL A 12 -20.63 -16.03 -3.66
N GLU A 13 -21.17 -17.23 -3.86
CA GLU A 13 -20.36 -18.43 -4.13
C GLU A 13 -19.48 -18.27 -5.38
N MET A 14 -19.97 -17.58 -6.40
CA MET A 14 -19.17 -17.27 -7.59
C MET A 14 -18.01 -16.33 -7.26
N LEU A 15 -18.24 -15.30 -6.47
CA LEU A 15 -17.21 -14.35 -6.03
C LEU A 15 -16.17 -15.02 -5.14
N GLU A 16 -16.59 -15.84 -4.17
CA GLU A 16 -15.68 -16.62 -3.33
C GLU A 16 -14.69 -17.44 -4.15
N ARG A 17 -15.16 -18.08 -5.23
CA ARG A 17 -14.31 -18.92 -6.08
C ARG A 17 -13.44 -18.12 -7.05
N LYS A 18 -13.91 -16.97 -7.55
CA LYS A 18 -13.25 -16.26 -8.68
C LYS A 18 -12.54 -14.97 -8.29
N ALA A 19 -12.97 -14.32 -7.22
CA ALA A 19 -12.47 -13.04 -6.74
C ALA A 19 -12.66 -12.94 -5.21
N PRO A 20 -12.08 -13.86 -4.42
CA PRO A 20 -12.30 -13.89 -2.97
C PRO A 20 -11.89 -12.58 -2.29
N GLU A 21 -10.83 -11.90 -2.76
CA GLU A 21 -10.37 -10.65 -2.15
C GLU A 21 -11.33 -9.49 -2.41
N THR A 22 -12.04 -9.51 -3.54
CA THR A 22 -13.11 -8.56 -3.82
C THR A 22 -14.28 -8.77 -2.87
N LEU A 23 -14.65 -10.02 -2.62
CA LEU A 23 -15.70 -10.33 -1.65
C LEU A 23 -15.28 -9.87 -0.25
N ASP A 24 -14.08 -10.25 0.20
CA ASP A 24 -13.56 -9.88 1.52
C ASP A 24 -13.55 -8.36 1.73
N LEU A 25 -13.16 -7.57 0.72
CA LEU A 25 -13.20 -6.11 0.77
C LEU A 25 -14.63 -5.58 0.89
N LEU A 26 -15.55 -6.09 0.09
CA LEU A 26 -16.95 -5.64 0.07
C LEU A 26 -17.71 -6.03 1.34
N THR A 27 -17.33 -7.13 1.98
CA THR A 27 -17.97 -7.64 3.21
C THR A 27 -17.21 -7.28 4.48
N ALA A 28 -16.11 -6.52 4.40
CA ALA A 28 -15.34 -6.12 5.56
C ALA A 28 -16.18 -5.22 6.49
N GLU A 29 -16.45 -5.67 7.71
CA GLU A 29 -17.25 -4.94 8.70
C GLU A 29 -16.40 -4.08 9.64
N SER A 30 -15.14 -4.45 9.87
CA SER A 30 -14.19 -3.69 10.68
C SER A 30 -13.02 -3.12 9.86
N GLU A 31 -12.28 -2.16 10.44
CA GLU A 31 -11.03 -1.68 9.85
C GLU A 31 -10.00 -2.82 9.73
N GLN A 32 -9.94 -3.72 10.71
CA GLN A 32 -9.03 -4.86 10.68
C GLN A 32 -9.34 -5.84 9.52
N ASP A 33 -10.63 -6.12 9.27
CA ASP A 33 -11.03 -6.97 8.15
C ASP A 33 -10.68 -6.30 6.81
N PHE A 34 -10.90 -5.00 6.72
CA PHE A 34 -10.54 -4.22 5.54
C PHE A 34 -9.03 -4.22 5.28
N GLU A 35 -8.21 -3.97 6.30
CA GLU A 35 -6.75 -4.00 6.15
C GLU A 35 -6.27 -5.37 5.68
N LYS A 36 -6.81 -6.45 6.23
CA LYS A 36 -6.47 -7.82 5.82
C LYS A 36 -6.84 -8.10 4.35
N ALA A 37 -8.05 -7.71 3.94
CA ALA A 37 -8.51 -7.88 2.57
C ALA A 37 -7.71 -7.00 1.59
N PHE A 38 -7.41 -5.77 1.99
CA PHE A 38 -6.61 -4.84 1.21
C PHE A 38 -5.16 -5.30 1.08
N GLU A 39 -4.55 -5.87 2.12
CA GLU A 39 -3.20 -6.47 2.06
C GLU A 39 -3.11 -7.58 1.00
N ALA A 40 -4.16 -8.41 0.86
CA ALA A 40 -4.21 -9.45 -0.16
C ALA A 40 -4.22 -8.84 -1.58
N LEU A 41 -5.00 -7.77 -1.79
CA LEU A 41 -5.01 -7.03 -3.06
C LEU A 41 -3.67 -6.34 -3.33
N LEU A 42 -3.07 -5.73 -2.31
CA LEU A 42 -1.76 -5.10 -2.40
C LEU A 42 -0.65 -6.09 -2.74
N ASN A 43 -0.72 -7.32 -2.22
CA ASN A 43 0.20 -8.40 -2.58
C ASN A 43 0.13 -8.76 -4.07
N LYS A 44 -1.04 -8.63 -4.72
CA LYS A 44 -1.16 -8.81 -6.16
C LYS A 44 -0.40 -7.74 -6.92
N ALA A 45 -0.46 -6.48 -6.47
CA ALA A 45 0.34 -5.41 -7.04
C ALA A 45 1.85 -5.66 -6.85
N VAL A 46 2.29 -6.03 -5.65
CA VAL A 46 3.69 -6.40 -5.37
C VAL A 46 4.13 -7.51 -6.34
N THR A 47 3.41 -8.62 -6.36
CA THR A 47 3.75 -9.78 -7.20
C THR A 47 3.78 -9.42 -8.69
N HIS A 48 2.81 -8.63 -9.17
CA HIS A 48 2.76 -8.20 -10.56
C HIS A 48 3.98 -7.36 -10.94
N LEU A 49 4.34 -6.37 -10.10
CA LEU A 49 5.47 -5.49 -10.37
C LEU A 49 6.80 -6.23 -10.30
N GLU A 50 6.99 -7.12 -9.33
CA GLU A 50 8.23 -7.89 -9.17
C GLU A 50 8.45 -8.85 -10.36
N ALA A 51 7.40 -9.56 -10.78
CA ALA A 51 7.46 -10.47 -11.94
C ALA A 51 7.76 -9.75 -13.26
N ASN A 52 7.42 -8.46 -13.35
CA ASN A 52 7.57 -7.64 -14.55
C ASN A 52 8.60 -6.51 -14.37
N SER A 53 9.49 -6.60 -13.38
CA SER A 53 10.42 -5.53 -12.98
C SER A 53 11.27 -4.98 -14.13
N LYS A 54 11.69 -5.84 -15.06
CA LYS A 54 12.33 -5.47 -16.33
C LYS A 54 11.59 -4.36 -17.08
N ASN A 55 10.27 -4.45 -17.18
CA ASN A 55 9.43 -3.56 -17.98
C ASN A 55 9.26 -2.19 -17.32
N PHE A 56 9.44 -2.10 -16.00
CA PHE A 56 9.23 -0.88 -15.21
C PHE A 56 10.54 -0.19 -14.81
N ARG A 57 11.69 -0.69 -15.27
CA ARG A 57 13.01 -0.21 -14.87
C ARG A 57 13.21 1.29 -15.13
N SER A 58 12.73 1.79 -16.27
CA SER A 58 12.89 3.20 -16.68
C SER A 58 11.82 4.13 -16.11
N LEU A 59 10.77 3.61 -15.48
CA LEU A 59 9.70 4.42 -14.90
C LEU A 59 10.18 5.10 -13.61
N ASP A 60 9.70 6.31 -13.37
CA ASP A 60 9.87 7.02 -12.10
C ASP A 60 8.80 6.60 -11.07
N GLU A 61 8.74 7.29 -9.93
CA GLU A 61 7.77 7.00 -8.86
C GLU A 61 6.33 7.06 -9.38
N THR A 62 5.95 8.14 -10.07
CA THR A 62 4.60 8.31 -10.63
C THR A 62 4.25 7.20 -11.62
N GLY A 63 5.17 6.85 -12.52
CA GLY A 63 4.94 5.79 -13.51
C GLY A 63 4.76 4.40 -12.87
N ILE A 64 5.54 4.06 -11.84
CA ILE A 64 5.40 2.79 -11.13
C ILE A 64 4.10 2.78 -10.31
N THR A 65 3.78 3.89 -9.63
CA THR A 65 2.53 4.04 -8.88
C THR A 65 1.31 3.93 -9.78
N ALA A 66 1.40 4.33 -11.06
CA ALA A 66 0.30 4.16 -12.01
C ALA A 66 0.00 2.69 -12.32
N VAL A 67 1.04 1.86 -12.36
CA VAL A 67 0.88 0.41 -12.50
C VAL A 67 0.24 -0.16 -11.24
N VAL A 68 0.71 0.25 -10.05
CA VAL A 68 0.08 -0.16 -8.78
C VAL A 68 -1.41 0.21 -8.78
N ALA A 69 -1.75 1.45 -9.13
CA ALA A 69 -3.13 1.91 -9.20
C ALA A 69 -3.98 1.07 -10.16
N GLY A 70 -3.46 0.77 -11.35
CA GLY A 70 -4.12 -0.09 -12.32
C GLY A 70 -4.36 -1.52 -11.81
N VAL A 71 -3.44 -2.09 -11.04
CA VAL A 71 -3.59 -3.44 -10.46
C VAL A 71 -4.59 -3.44 -9.30
N LEU A 72 -4.59 -2.39 -8.47
CA LEU A 72 -5.54 -2.26 -7.36
C LEU A 72 -6.95 -1.88 -7.82
N SER A 73 -7.10 -1.37 -9.05
CA SER A 73 -8.38 -0.91 -9.58
C SER A 73 -9.35 -2.08 -9.74
N MET A 74 -10.48 -2.00 -9.03
CA MET A 74 -11.58 -2.95 -9.12
C MET A 74 -12.91 -2.25 -8.82
N PRO A 75 -14.05 -2.82 -9.24
CA PRO A 75 -15.36 -2.25 -8.91
C PRO A 75 -15.53 -2.04 -7.40
N GLY A 76 -15.95 -0.84 -7.00
CA GLY A 76 -16.13 -0.48 -5.60
C GLY A 76 -14.87 0.03 -4.89
N LEU A 77 -13.70 0.01 -5.53
CA LEU A 77 -12.47 0.60 -5.01
C LEU A 77 -11.96 1.67 -5.98
N THR A 78 -12.18 2.93 -5.62
CA THR A 78 -11.72 4.07 -6.42
C THR A 78 -10.26 4.35 -6.10
N ILE A 79 -9.40 4.31 -7.13
CA ILE A 79 -7.99 4.63 -7.01
C ILE A 79 -7.71 5.90 -7.81
N THR A 80 -7.18 6.92 -7.15
CA THR A 80 -6.82 8.18 -7.79
C THR A 80 -5.35 8.50 -7.55
N GLN A 81 -4.64 8.90 -8.60
CA GLN A 81 -3.25 9.36 -8.49
C GLN A 81 -3.16 10.87 -8.48
N GLU A 82 -2.06 11.41 -7.96
CA GLU A 82 -1.71 12.84 -8.05
C GLU A 82 -2.86 13.75 -7.59
N THR A 83 -3.63 13.30 -6.59
CA THR A 83 -4.80 14.04 -6.14
C THR A 83 -4.36 15.13 -5.20
N ASN A 84 -4.86 16.36 -5.43
CA ASN A 84 -4.62 17.46 -4.53
C ASN A 84 -5.52 17.31 -3.28
N SER A 85 -4.96 16.76 -2.21
CA SER A 85 -5.60 16.63 -0.89
C SER A 85 -4.68 17.29 0.14
N ASN A 86 -4.78 18.61 0.28
CA ASN A 86 -3.84 19.45 1.03
C ASN A 86 -2.39 19.39 0.51
N GLY A 87 -2.21 18.90 -0.73
CA GLY A 87 -0.95 18.68 -1.45
C GLY A 87 -1.06 17.49 -2.41
N HIS A 88 -0.01 17.19 -3.19
CA HIS A 88 0.00 16.07 -4.16
C HIS A 88 0.17 14.73 -3.44
N VAL A 89 -0.92 14.00 -3.26
CA VAL A 89 -0.88 12.60 -2.81
C VAL A 89 -0.63 11.69 -4.00
N ASP A 90 0.41 10.87 -3.94
CA ASP A 90 0.77 9.96 -5.03
C ASP A 90 -0.34 8.94 -5.31
N LEU A 91 -1.01 8.45 -4.26
CA LEU A 91 -2.10 7.48 -4.35
C LEU A 91 -3.18 7.73 -3.29
N LYS A 92 -4.43 7.95 -3.71
CA LYS A 92 -5.61 7.91 -2.84
C LYS A 92 -6.42 6.65 -3.18
N ILE A 93 -6.76 5.89 -2.14
CA ILE A 93 -7.64 4.72 -2.21
C ILE A 93 -8.91 5.07 -1.46
N ASP A 94 -10.05 4.98 -2.13
CA ASP A 94 -11.36 5.35 -1.58
C ASP A 94 -12.35 4.20 -1.81
N MET A 95 -12.87 3.66 -0.71
CA MET A 95 -13.99 2.74 -0.72
C MET A 95 -15.20 3.50 -0.14
N ASP A 96 -15.95 4.12 -1.04
CA ASP A 96 -17.06 5.03 -0.72
C ASP A 96 -18.42 4.31 -0.64
N HIS A 97 -18.48 3.06 -1.09
CA HIS A 97 -19.65 2.17 -1.00
C HIS A 97 -19.65 1.30 0.27
N CYS A 98 -19.01 1.74 1.35
CA CYS A 98 -19.09 1.11 2.67
C CYS A 98 -19.41 2.13 3.78
N SER A 99 -19.89 1.65 4.93
CA SER A 99 -20.17 2.48 6.10
C SER A 99 -19.39 1.98 7.32
N PRO A 100 -18.49 2.78 7.91
CA PRO A 100 -18.07 4.11 7.45
C PRO A 100 -17.27 4.04 6.12
N PRO A 101 -17.20 5.13 5.34
CA PRO A 101 -16.32 5.21 4.19
C PRO A 101 -14.86 4.97 4.62
N ARG A 102 -14.09 4.27 3.78
CA ARG A 102 -12.69 3.95 4.08
C ARG A 102 -11.78 4.64 3.08
N ILE A 103 -10.87 5.47 3.60
CA ILE A 103 -9.88 6.19 2.80
C ILE A 103 -8.49 5.78 3.27
N LYS A 104 -7.61 5.45 2.33
CA LYS A 104 -6.17 5.31 2.56
C LYS A 104 -5.41 6.29 1.67
N LEU A 105 -4.33 6.83 2.21
CA LEU A 105 -3.40 7.69 1.49
C LEU A 105 -2.07 6.96 1.33
N GLY A 106 -1.50 7.07 0.14
CA GLY A 106 -0.24 6.47 -0.23
C GLY A 106 0.74 7.51 -0.73
N GLU A 107 1.97 7.40 -0.25
CA GLU A 107 3.16 8.09 -0.76
C GLU A 107 4.07 7.04 -1.39
N ALA A 108 4.73 7.37 -2.49
CA ALA A 108 5.61 6.47 -3.21
C ALA A 108 7.04 7.02 -3.23
N LYS A 109 8.02 6.14 -3.00
CA LYS A 109 9.45 6.49 -3.04
C LYS A 109 10.25 5.38 -3.70
N ILE A 110 11.10 5.74 -4.66
CA ILE A 110 12.21 4.88 -5.07
C ILE A 110 13.23 4.91 -3.95
N TYR A 111 13.60 3.72 -3.46
CA TYR A 111 14.49 3.59 -2.32
C TYR A 111 15.81 4.33 -2.53
N ASN A 112 16.06 5.30 -1.65
CA ASN A 112 17.30 6.07 -1.64
C ASN A 112 17.86 6.31 -0.23
N GLY A 113 17.61 5.35 0.68
CA GLY A 113 18.09 5.40 2.06
C GLY A 113 17.16 6.14 3.02
N TYR A 114 17.58 6.16 4.30
CA TYR A 114 16.75 6.60 5.43
C TYR A 114 16.22 8.03 5.30
N GLU A 115 17.09 9.02 5.02
CA GLU A 115 16.66 10.43 4.99
C GLU A 115 15.60 10.70 3.91
N TYR A 116 15.75 10.05 2.74
CA TYR A 116 14.77 10.16 1.65
C TYR A 116 13.44 9.51 2.01
N HIS A 117 13.49 8.35 2.67
CA HIS A 117 12.32 7.63 3.15
C HIS A 117 11.54 8.43 4.20
N VAL A 118 12.24 8.97 5.21
CA VAL A 118 11.63 9.84 6.23
C VAL A 118 11.07 11.12 5.63
N GLY A 119 11.72 11.67 4.59
CA GLY A 119 11.17 12.80 3.83
C GLY A 119 9.79 12.52 3.24
N GLY A 120 9.61 11.36 2.57
CA GLY A 120 8.31 10.93 2.05
C GLY A 120 7.30 10.65 3.16
N LEU A 121 7.71 9.96 4.23
CA LEU A 121 6.86 9.74 5.39
C LEU A 121 6.34 11.04 6.01
N GLY A 122 7.19 12.09 6.08
CA GLY A 122 6.81 13.40 6.56
C GLY A 122 5.77 14.11 5.68
N GLN A 123 5.80 13.87 4.37
CA GLN A 123 4.77 14.38 3.46
C GLN A 123 3.42 13.71 3.75
N LEU A 124 3.41 12.37 3.84
CA LEU A 124 2.21 11.60 4.16
C LEU A 124 1.58 12.01 5.50
N LEU A 125 2.37 12.03 6.57
CA LEU A 125 1.89 12.32 7.93
C LEU A 125 1.52 13.80 8.14
N GLY A 126 2.26 14.72 7.52
CA GLY A 126 2.17 16.14 7.84
C GLY A 126 1.37 16.99 6.85
N ARG A 127 1.29 16.59 5.58
CA ARG A 127 0.62 17.37 4.53
C ARG A 127 -0.72 16.79 4.14
N TYR A 128 -0.83 15.47 4.08
CA TYR A 128 -1.96 14.82 3.41
C TYR A 128 -2.98 14.25 4.38
N SER A 129 -2.50 13.58 5.42
CA SER A 129 -3.36 12.99 6.45
C SER A 129 -4.02 14.06 7.32
N THR A 130 -5.33 13.90 7.54
CA THR A 130 -6.07 14.63 8.58
C THR A 130 -6.16 13.82 9.88
N GLY A 131 -5.77 12.54 9.84
CA GLY A 131 -5.88 11.58 10.93
C GLY A 131 -7.26 10.92 10.99
N ARG A 132 -8.12 11.16 9.98
CA ARG A 132 -9.41 10.46 9.83
C ARG A 132 -9.31 9.27 8.88
N GLU A 133 -8.29 9.28 8.03
CA GLU A 133 -7.97 8.20 7.12
C GLU A 133 -7.49 6.99 7.92
N GLY A 134 -7.65 5.79 7.35
CA GLY A 134 -7.08 4.58 7.94
C GLY A 134 -5.56 4.58 7.82
N ARG A 135 -4.94 3.41 8.10
CA ARG A 135 -3.49 3.22 7.97
C ARG A 135 -2.96 3.78 6.64
N GLY A 136 -1.95 4.65 6.71
CA GLY A 136 -1.25 5.19 5.55
C GLY A 136 -0.35 4.17 4.87
N LEU A 137 0.06 4.45 3.64
CA LEU A 137 0.98 3.59 2.88
C LEU A 137 2.20 4.38 2.43
N LEU A 138 3.38 3.82 2.65
CA LEU A 138 4.61 4.26 2.00
C LEU A 138 5.09 3.15 1.07
N LEU A 139 4.88 3.31 -0.24
CA LEU A 139 5.29 2.36 -1.26
C LEU A 139 6.77 2.55 -1.57
N VAL A 140 7.59 1.56 -1.26
CA VAL A 140 9.05 1.62 -1.36
C VAL A 140 9.53 0.78 -2.55
N TYR A 141 9.86 1.44 -3.65
CA TYR A 141 10.33 0.79 -4.87
C TYR A 141 11.84 0.56 -4.83
N VAL A 142 12.27 -0.68 -4.66
CA VAL A 142 13.70 -1.01 -4.49
C VAL A 142 14.28 -1.53 -5.81
N LYS A 143 15.02 -0.65 -6.52
CA LYS A 143 15.71 -0.99 -7.78
C LYS A 143 17.16 -1.43 -7.58
N LYS A 144 17.56 -1.74 -6.35
CA LYS A 144 18.94 -2.11 -5.95
C LYS A 144 18.97 -3.58 -5.49
N LYS A 145 20.12 -4.25 -5.65
CA LYS A 145 20.33 -5.61 -5.13
C LYS A 145 20.08 -5.66 -3.62
N ASP A 146 19.72 -6.84 -3.13
CA ASP A 146 19.62 -7.16 -1.70
C ASP A 146 18.58 -6.31 -0.94
N ILE A 147 17.33 -6.35 -1.42
CA ILE A 147 16.19 -5.69 -0.76
C ILE A 147 16.07 -6.06 0.73
N ALA A 148 16.39 -7.30 1.09
CA ALA A 148 16.29 -7.78 2.46
C ALA A 148 17.20 -6.98 3.39
N ALA A 149 18.49 -6.84 3.06
CA ALA A 149 19.43 -6.06 3.86
C ALA A 149 19.12 -4.56 3.84
N LEU A 150 18.63 -4.03 2.70
CA LEU A 150 18.27 -2.62 2.57
C LEU A 150 17.09 -2.24 3.46
N MET A 151 16.04 -3.06 3.49
CA MET A 151 14.85 -2.83 4.30
C MET A 151 15.11 -3.11 5.79
N ASP A 152 15.91 -4.13 6.12
CA ASP A 152 16.36 -4.39 7.50
C ASP A 152 17.15 -3.20 8.07
N ARG A 153 18.07 -2.64 7.29
CA ARG A 153 18.82 -1.44 7.70
C ARG A 153 17.90 -0.24 7.89
N LEU A 154 17.01 0.01 6.94
CA LEU A 154 16.05 1.12 7.02
C LEU A 154 15.18 1.02 8.27
N ARG A 155 14.66 -0.18 8.56
CA ARG A 155 13.87 -0.46 9.76
C ARG A 155 14.67 -0.19 11.04
N LYS A 156 15.91 -0.72 11.11
CA LYS A 156 16.82 -0.47 12.25
C LYS A 156 17.08 1.02 12.46
N ASP A 157 17.30 1.78 11.39
CA ASP A 157 17.47 3.23 11.48
C ASP A 157 16.19 3.92 12.02
N MET A 158 15.00 3.49 11.58
CA MET A 158 13.72 4.00 12.12
C MET A 158 13.53 3.66 13.59
N ASP A 159 13.76 2.42 14.00
CA ASP A 159 13.61 1.98 15.40
C ASP A 159 14.64 2.64 16.34
N THR A 160 15.83 2.93 15.81
CA THR A 160 16.88 3.63 16.58
C THR A 160 16.57 5.12 16.76
N ARG A 161 16.08 5.78 15.70
CA ARG A 161 15.96 7.24 15.66
C ARG A 161 14.56 7.76 15.97
N LEU A 162 13.54 6.91 15.88
CA LEU A 162 12.12 7.19 16.11
C LEU A 162 11.66 8.49 15.40
N PRO A 163 11.81 8.60 14.07
CA PRO A 163 11.53 9.83 13.34
C PRO A 163 10.05 10.22 13.42
N LEU A 164 9.77 11.51 13.21
CA LEU A 164 8.40 12.01 13.02
C LEU A 164 7.44 11.56 14.14
N GLN A 165 7.89 11.65 15.39
CA GLN A 165 7.14 11.21 16.57
C GLN A 165 6.68 9.74 16.50
N GLN A 166 7.53 8.86 15.95
CA GLN A 166 7.28 7.42 15.98
C GLN A 166 7.08 6.93 17.42
N GLN A 167 6.08 6.10 17.62
CA GLN A 167 5.66 5.55 18.91
C GLN A 167 6.17 4.11 19.04
N GLY A 168 7.40 3.97 19.53
CA GLY A 168 8.04 2.68 19.76
C GLY A 168 8.63 2.03 18.50
N GLU A 169 9.02 0.77 18.64
CA GLU A 169 9.57 -0.03 17.54
C GLU A 169 8.51 -0.37 16.49
N THR A 170 8.95 -0.49 15.25
CA THR A 170 8.14 -0.98 14.14
C THR A 170 7.83 -2.46 14.28
N VAL A 171 6.68 -2.87 13.75
CA VAL A 171 6.24 -4.27 13.73
C VAL A 171 6.27 -4.85 12.32
N ASP A 172 6.28 -6.18 12.23
CA ASP A 172 6.26 -6.85 10.93
C ASP A 172 4.94 -6.59 10.20
N HIS A 173 5.04 -6.33 8.89
CA HIS A 173 3.88 -6.36 8.01
C HIS A 173 3.69 -7.77 7.45
N GLY A 174 2.47 -8.14 7.05
CA GLY A 174 2.20 -9.46 6.43
C GLY A 174 2.90 -9.70 5.08
N LEU A 175 3.50 -8.65 4.50
CA LEU A 175 4.20 -8.71 3.22
C LEU A 175 5.71 -8.74 3.45
N LYS A 176 6.44 -9.48 2.62
CA LYS A 176 7.89 -9.60 2.76
C LYS A 176 8.56 -8.23 2.65
N TRP A 177 9.64 -8.07 3.42
CA TRP A 177 10.47 -6.86 3.45
C TRP A 177 9.72 -5.57 3.78
N SER A 178 8.54 -5.71 4.39
CA SER A 178 7.65 -4.62 4.73
C SER A 178 7.43 -4.60 6.24
N PHE A 179 7.14 -3.43 6.79
CA PHE A 179 6.93 -3.23 8.23
C PHE A 179 5.90 -2.12 8.47
N VAL A 180 5.38 -2.03 9.69
CA VAL A 180 4.43 -0.99 10.11
C VAL A 180 5.07 -0.13 11.19
N SER A 181 4.95 1.19 11.06
CA SER A 181 5.27 2.15 12.11
C SER A 181 4.00 2.82 12.63
N ALA A 182 4.03 3.30 13.87
CA ALA A 182 2.97 4.14 14.44
C ALA A 182 3.54 5.52 14.78
N HIS A 183 2.82 6.59 14.47
CA HIS A 183 3.29 7.97 14.66
C HIS A 183 2.25 8.80 15.41
N LYS A 184 2.68 9.63 16.36
CA LYS A 184 1.79 10.59 16.99
C LYS A 184 1.39 11.65 15.96
N HIS A 185 0.11 11.67 15.59
CA HIS A 185 -0.41 12.59 14.60
C HIS A 185 -0.93 13.88 15.25
N SER A 186 -1.05 14.94 14.44
CA SER A 186 -1.55 16.26 14.89
C SER A 186 -3.00 16.24 15.37
N SER A 187 -3.78 15.23 14.98
CA SER A 187 -5.13 14.97 15.50
C SER A 187 -5.14 14.55 16.97
N GLY A 188 -3.98 14.20 17.55
CA GLY A 188 -3.87 13.69 18.91
C GLY A 188 -3.98 12.17 19.00
N GLU A 189 -4.28 11.47 17.91
CA GLU A 189 -4.27 10.01 17.82
C GLU A 189 -2.98 9.48 17.20
N ASN A 190 -2.77 8.16 17.25
CA ASN A 190 -1.67 7.53 16.54
C ASN A 190 -2.13 7.16 15.14
N LEU A 191 -1.31 7.46 14.15
CA LEU A 191 -1.51 7.04 12.77
C LEU A 191 -0.48 5.97 12.41
N GLU A 192 -0.97 4.83 11.95
CA GLU A 192 -0.13 3.75 11.44
C GLU A 192 0.25 3.99 9.97
N VAL A 193 1.46 3.57 9.59
CA VAL A 193 1.92 3.57 8.20
C VAL A 193 2.52 2.22 7.86
N GLY A 194 1.99 1.57 6.83
CA GLY A 194 2.58 0.40 6.20
C GLY A 194 3.67 0.80 5.22
N HIS A 195 4.90 0.34 5.46
CA HIS A 195 6.05 0.53 4.57
C HIS A 195 6.19 -0.69 3.67
N ILE A 196 5.70 -0.57 2.44
CA ILE A 196 5.46 -1.71 1.54
C ILE A 196 6.57 -1.76 0.51
N ALA A 197 7.44 -2.78 0.59
CA ALA A 197 8.59 -2.89 -0.28
C ALA A 197 8.30 -3.70 -1.54
N PHE A 198 8.78 -3.19 -2.68
CA PHE A 198 8.68 -3.86 -3.98
C PHE A 198 10.10 -4.16 -4.50
N ASN A 199 10.42 -5.43 -4.74
CA ASN A 199 11.71 -5.81 -5.30
C ASN A 199 11.74 -5.65 -6.82
N LEU A 200 12.16 -4.47 -7.27
CA LEU A 200 12.24 -4.12 -8.69
C LEU A 200 13.66 -4.24 -9.25
N TYR A 201 14.57 -4.87 -8.51
CA TYR A 201 15.91 -5.11 -9.01
C TYR A 201 15.88 -6.12 -10.17
N PHE A 202 16.47 -5.71 -11.30
CA PHE A 202 16.64 -6.57 -12.46
C PHE A 202 18.11 -6.56 -12.89
N GLU A 203 18.75 -7.72 -12.84
CA GLU A 203 20.10 -7.90 -13.36
C GLU A 203 20.06 -7.97 -14.89
N GLN A 204 20.74 -7.03 -15.56
CA GLN A 204 20.95 -7.15 -17.00
C GLN A 204 21.96 -8.28 -17.24
N PRO A 205 21.69 -9.21 -18.18
CA PRO A 205 22.70 -10.13 -18.64
C PRO A 205 23.91 -9.34 -19.15
N SER A 206 25.12 -9.74 -18.75
CA SER A 206 26.33 -9.24 -19.35
C SER A 206 26.29 -9.56 -20.85
N VAL A 207 26.39 -8.53 -21.69
CA VAL A 207 26.52 -8.69 -23.16
C VAL A 207 27.91 -9.23 -23.48
#